data_AF-A0A2G9MA73-F1
#
_entry.id   AF-A0A2G9MA73-F1
#
_cell.length_a   1.000
_cell.length_b   1.000
_cell.length_c   1.000
_cell.angle_alpha   90.00
_cell.angle_beta   90.00
_cell.angle_gamma   90.00
#
_symmetry.space_group_name_H-M   'P 1'
#
loop_
_entity.id
_entity.type
_entity.pdbx_description
1 polymer ?
#
loop_
_entity_poly.entity_id
_entity_poly.type
_entity_poly.pdbx_seq_one_letter_code
_entity_poly.pdbx_strand_id
1 'polypeptide(L)'
;MATKYFFATLLLFLLACQPALQAVPSSAYQNQNQPEETNPCAAVSCLAGQICENGECICSKGTKMCDGQCIAEHICCDNNDCNSEDFCNNGTCEPVSCEYGQQAKDGECVCAENMKYCSEQRKCISKESCCVFSMCSEYDRCVETLWRTHLCFELPNKTTCKAVGDNDQTVLFSLEGEDFRVSTKRWYSDERIMFSINNEDITIPTHAKIPYNQTELQDLSLYHEGIIVLGGFCKPDETD
;
A
#
# COMPACT_ATOMS: atom_id res chain seq x y z
N MET A 1 39.63 19.60 -73.67
CA MET A 1 38.92 20.85 -74.02
C MET A 1 38.02 21.22 -72.86
N ALA A 2 38.06 22.48 -72.40
CA ALA A 2 37.05 23.18 -71.60
C ALA A 2 36.73 22.60 -70.19
N THR A 3 36.78 23.28 -69.04
CA THR A 3 37.06 24.69 -68.71
C THR A 3 37.40 24.74 -67.21
N LYS A 4 38.54 25.34 -66.87
CA LYS A 4 38.89 25.84 -65.53
C LYS A 4 38.04 27.07 -65.22
N TYR A 5 38.05 27.57 -63.98
CA TYR A 5 37.40 28.80 -63.48
C TYR A 5 35.99 28.65 -62.91
N PHE A 6 35.90 28.23 -61.64
CA PHE A 6 34.83 28.69 -60.73
C PHE A 6 35.29 28.62 -59.25
N PHE A 7 36.55 28.98 -59.02
CA PHE A 7 37.12 29.28 -57.70
C PHE A 7 37.70 30.69 -57.85
N ALA A 8 37.06 31.71 -57.25
CA ALA A 8 37.58 33.07 -56.96
C ALA A 8 36.58 34.23 -57.13
N THR A 9 35.31 34.09 -56.72
CA THR A 9 34.37 35.24 -56.67
C THR A 9 33.28 35.08 -55.60
N LEU A 10 33.61 34.58 -54.41
CA LEU A 10 32.69 34.60 -53.26
C LEU A 10 33.40 34.87 -51.92
N LEU A 11 34.46 35.67 -51.94
CA LEU A 11 35.25 36.02 -50.75
C LEU A 11 35.65 37.50 -50.73
N LEU A 12 34.72 38.38 -51.14
CA LEU A 12 34.94 39.83 -51.24
C LEU A 12 33.65 40.64 -50.97
N PHE A 13 32.90 40.28 -49.92
CA PHE A 13 31.76 41.07 -49.43
C PHE A 13 31.61 41.05 -47.89
N LEU A 14 32.73 40.94 -47.15
CA LEU A 14 32.75 41.03 -45.67
C LEU A 14 33.69 42.14 -45.17
N LEU A 15 33.62 43.33 -45.76
CA LEU A 15 34.29 44.53 -45.26
C LEU A 15 33.40 45.75 -45.54
N ALA A 16 32.56 46.12 -44.57
CA ALA A 16 32.16 47.50 -44.25
C ALA A 16 30.81 47.52 -43.49
N CYS A 17 30.86 47.32 -42.18
CA CYS A 17 29.94 47.99 -41.27
C CYS A 17 30.53 47.94 -39.85
N GLN A 18 31.36 48.93 -39.54
CA GLN A 18 31.63 49.31 -38.16
C GLN A 18 30.49 50.23 -37.72
N PRO A 19 29.61 49.84 -36.78
CA PRO A 19 28.85 50.82 -36.04
C PRO A 19 29.81 51.52 -35.08
N ALA A 20 29.96 52.83 -35.25
CA ALA A 20 30.63 53.68 -34.29
C ALA A 20 29.95 53.55 -32.92
N LEU A 21 30.66 53.02 -31.93
CA LEU A 21 30.28 53.12 -30.53
C LEU A 21 30.37 54.60 -30.12
N GLN A 22 29.25 55.32 -30.20
CA GLN A 22 29.07 56.54 -29.44
C GLN A 22 28.80 56.15 -27.99
N ALA A 23 29.80 56.34 -27.13
CA ALA A 23 29.59 56.37 -25.69
C ALA A 23 28.73 57.60 -25.36
N VAL A 24 27.46 57.38 -25.05
CA VAL A 24 26.59 58.40 -24.47
C VAL A 24 26.99 58.58 -22.99
N PRO A 25 27.22 59.81 -22.50
CA PRO A 25 27.51 60.03 -21.09
C PRO A 25 26.32 59.56 -20.23
N SER A 26 26.65 58.78 -19.20
CA SER A 26 25.75 58.19 -18.22
C SER A 26 25.23 59.22 -17.21
N SER A 27 24.48 60.21 -17.69
CA SER A 27 23.65 61.05 -16.82
C SER A 27 22.31 61.32 -17.49
N ALA A 28 21.23 61.01 -16.77
CA ALA A 28 19.82 61.18 -17.15
C ALA A 28 19.23 60.15 -18.14
N TYR A 29 19.12 58.90 -17.69
CA TYR A 29 17.96 58.06 -18.04
C TYR A 29 17.26 57.64 -16.75
N GLN A 30 16.24 58.40 -16.33
CA GLN A 30 15.23 57.87 -15.41
C GLN A 30 14.20 57.14 -16.27
N ASN A 31 14.28 55.82 -16.28
CA ASN A 31 13.27 54.97 -16.89
C ASN A 31 12.05 54.92 -15.96
N GLN A 32 11.09 55.83 -16.15
CA GLN A 32 9.84 55.88 -15.37
C GLN A 32 8.73 54.97 -15.92
N ASN A 33 9.05 53.73 -16.28
CA ASN A 33 8.05 52.70 -16.58
C ASN A 33 8.56 51.31 -16.16
N GLN A 34 9.02 51.20 -14.91
CA GLN A 34 9.08 49.91 -14.24
C GLN A 34 7.67 49.63 -13.73
N PRO A 35 7.00 48.53 -14.12
CA PRO A 35 5.79 48.10 -13.44
C PRO A 35 6.14 48.06 -11.97
N GLU A 36 5.37 48.77 -11.15
CA GLU A 36 5.48 48.69 -9.71
C GLU A 36 5.38 47.20 -9.37
N GLU A 37 6.50 46.61 -8.97
CA GLU A 37 6.59 45.19 -8.65
C GLU A 37 5.78 45.03 -7.36
N THR A 38 4.47 44.86 -7.52
CA THR A 38 3.54 44.73 -6.41
C THR A 38 3.94 43.47 -5.67
N ASN A 39 4.65 43.65 -4.55
CA ASN A 39 5.06 42.56 -3.69
C ASN A 39 3.78 41.83 -3.24
N PRO A 40 3.50 40.61 -3.75
CA PRO A 40 2.25 39.91 -3.48
C PRO A 40 2.14 39.52 -2.00
N CYS A 41 3.25 39.58 -1.26
CA CYS A 41 3.34 39.31 0.17
C CYS A 41 3.21 40.55 1.07
N ALA A 42 3.05 41.75 0.51
CA ALA A 42 3.03 43.00 1.29
C ALA A 42 1.88 43.08 2.30
N ALA A 43 0.75 42.42 2.03
CA ALA A 43 -0.44 42.39 2.89
C ALA A 43 -0.71 41.00 3.51
N VAL A 44 0.19 40.04 3.33
CA VAL A 44 0.01 38.65 3.74
C VAL A 44 0.72 38.44 5.08
N SER A 45 -0.03 37.99 6.09
CA SER A 45 0.52 37.62 7.40
C SER A 45 0.43 36.11 7.57
N CYS A 46 1.58 35.45 7.60
CA CYS A 46 1.68 34.00 7.73
C CYS A 46 1.81 33.57 9.20
N LEU A 47 1.36 32.35 9.50
CA LEU A 47 1.50 31.76 10.83
C LEU A 47 2.98 31.41 11.11
N ALA A 48 3.31 31.16 12.37
CA ALA A 48 4.67 30.81 12.78
C ALA A 48 5.18 29.57 12.01
N GLY A 49 6.35 29.70 11.36
CA GLY A 49 6.98 28.66 10.55
C GLY A 49 6.66 28.70 9.05
N GLN A 50 5.71 29.55 8.65
CA GLN A 50 5.38 29.79 7.23
C GLN A 50 6.17 30.97 6.66
N ILE A 51 6.42 30.93 5.36
CA ILE A 51 6.93 32.01 4.54
C ILE A 51 5.90 32.38 3.48
N CYS A 52 5.84 33.66 3.10
CA CYS A 52 5.02 34.04 1.97
C CYS A 52 5.80 33.84 0.66
N GLU A 53 5.24 33.04 -0.24
CA GLU A 53 5.72 32.86 -1.60
C GLU A 53 4.56 33.15 -2.56
N ASN A 54 4.74 34.10 -3.48
CA ASN A 54 3.72 34.51 -4.46
C ASN A 54 2.35 34.92 -3.88
N GLY A 55 2.32 35.47 -2.66
CA GLY A 55 1.09 35.90 -1.99
C GLY A 55 0.37 34.80 -1.21
N GLU A 56 0.94 33.59 -1.15
CA GLU A 56 0.43 32.47 -0.36
C GLU A 56 1.40 32.13 0.77
N CYS A 57 0.85 31.76 1.92
CA CYS A 57 1.66 31.28 3.04
C CYS A 57 1.93 29.79 2.90
N ILE A 58 3.19 29.45 2.67
CA ILE A 58 3.65 28.07 2.55
C ILE A 58 4.63 27.75 3.69
N CYS A 59 4.86 26.47 3.95
CA CYS A 59 5.92 26.10 4.88
C CYS A 59 7.30 26.36 4.27
N SER A 60 8.27 26.69 5.13
CA SER A 60 9.64 26.93 4.72
C SER A 60 10.24 25.67 4.07
N LYS A 61 11.22 25.83 3.17
CA LYS A 61 11.87 24.70 2.48
C LYS A 61 12.34 23.61 3.46
N GLY A 62 11.97 22.35 3.20
CA GLY A 62 12.28 21.21 4.06
C GLY A 62 11.30 21.00 5.21
N THR A 63 10.21 21.78 5.25
CA THR A 63 9.10 21.63 6.18
C THR A 63 7.77 21.63 5.42
N LYS A 64 6.78 20.90 5.95
CA LYS A 64 5.42 20.90 5.39
C LYS A 64 4.38 21.10 6.49
N MET A 65 3.16 21.42 6.08
CA MET A 65 2.05 21.67 6.99
C MET A 65 1.51 20.35 7.53
N CYS A 66 1.58 20.18 8.84
CA CYS A 66 1.04 19.01 9.54
C CYS A 66 0.35 19.48 10.81
N ASP A 67 -0.93 19.10 10.98
CA ASP A 67 -1.79 19.52 12.10
C ASP A 67 -1.76 21.04 12.38
N GLY A 68 -1.68 21.85 11.32
CA GLY A 68 -1.65 23.30 11.41
C GLY A 68 -0.29 23.92 11.80
N GLN A 69 0.79 23.13 11.81
CA GLN A 69 2.15 23.60 12.05
C GLN A 69 3.10 23.20 10.92
N CYS A 70 4.06 24.06 10.61
CA CYS A 70 5.17 23.69 9.72
C CYS A 70 6.21 22.90 10.51
N ILE A 71 6.34 21.61 10.21
CA ILE A 71 7.35 20.73 10.80
C ILE A 71 8.16 20.07 9.68
N ALA A 72 9.33 19.52 10.02
CA ALA A 72 10.22 18.95 9.01
C ALA A 72 9.51 17.84 8.23
N GLU A 73 9.68 17.82 6.90
CA GLU A 73 8.92 16.95 5.97
C GLU A 73 8.97 15.45 6.32
N HIS A 74 10.01 15.01 7.02
CA HIS A 74 10.23 13.62 7.45
C HIS A 74 9.61 13.27 8.81
N ILE A 75 9.03 14.25 9.51
CA ILE A 75 8.43 14.07 10.86
C ILE A 75 6.93 13.80 10.77
N CYS A 76 6.32 14.09 9.63
CA CYS A 76 4.89 13.86 9.41
C CYS A 76 4.63 13.39 7.98
N CYS A 77 3.59 12.59 7.83
CA CYS A 77 2.96 12.26 6.56
C CYS A 77 1.45 12.34 6.74
N ASP A 78 0.72 12.40 5.63
CA ASP A 78 -0.63 11.90 5.52
C ASP A 78 -0.65 10.68 4.57
N ASN A 79 -1.80 10.05 4.37
CA ASN A 79 -1.89 8.90 3.47
C ASN A 79 -1.61 9.25 2.00
N ASN A 80 -1.72 10.52 1.60
CA ASN A 80 -1.39 10.96 0.23
C ASN A 80 0.11 11.09 0.01
N ASP A 81 0.89 11.25 1.08
CA ASP A 81 2.36 11.22 1.04
C ASP A 81 2.92 9.81 0.88
N CYS A 82 2.11 8.78 1.16
CA CYS A 82 2.50 7.37 1.15
C CYS A 82 2.13 6.68 -0.17
N ASN A 83 2.78 5.54 -0.46
CA ASN A 83 2.38 4.71 -1.60
C ASN A 83 0.95 4.19 -1.39
N SER A 84 0.29 3.76 -2.46
CA SER A 84 -1.07 3.19 -2.38
C SER A 84 -1.18 1.97 -1.45
N GLU A 85 -0.06 1.32 -1.15
CA GLU A 85 0.05 0.14 -0.28
C GLU A 85 0.44 0.46 1.17
N ASP A 86 0.72 1.73 1.48
CA ASP A 86 1.20 2.19 2.77
C ASP A 86 0.20 3.18 3.40
N PHE A 87 0.24 3.34 4.71
CA PHE A 87 -0.50 4.38 5.45
C PHE A 87 0.45 5.16 6.34
N CYS A 88 0.10 6.41 6.65
CA CYS A 88 0.91 7.20 7.55
C CYS A 88 0.64 6.81 9.02
N ASN A 89 1.69 6.37 9.72
CA ASN A 89 1.69 6.14 11.16
C ASN A 89 2.80 6.97 11.83
N ASN A 90 2.42 7.94 12.68
CA ASN A 90 3.36 8.80 13.41
C ASN A 90 4.49 9.39 12.54
N GLY A 91 4.15 9.83 11.32
CA GLY A 91 5.11 10.43 10.40
C GLY A 91 5.95 9.45 9.58
N THR A 92 5.68 8.16 9.68
CA THR A 92 6.30 7.12 8.84
C THR A 92 5.25 6.41 8.00
N CYS A 93 5.53 6.21 6.72
CA CYS A 93 4.69 5.35 5.88
C CYS A 93 4.97 3.88 6.27
N GLU A 94 3.95 3.20 6.74
CA GLU A 94 3.98 1.79 7.12
C GLU A 94 3.09 0.97 6.17
N PRO A 95 3.47 -0.27 5.82
CA PRO A 95 2.63 -1.11 4.96
C PRO A 95 1.26 -1.40 5.58
N VAL A 96 0.21 -1.29 4.77
CA VAL A 96 -1.15 -1.65 5.20
C VAL A 96 -1.26 -3.19 5.25
N SER A 97 -1.60 -3.72 6.43
CA SER A 97 -1.84 -5.15 6.61
C SER A 97 -3.34 -5.48 6.46
N CYS A 98 -3.73 -5.93 5.28
CA CYS A 98 -5.11 -6.27 4.93
C CYS A 98 -5.47 -7.74 5.18
N GLU A 99 -6.76 -8.00 5.35
CA GLU A 99 -7.27 -9.35 5.48
C GLU A 99 -7.38 -10.06 4.12
N TYR A 100 -7.50 -11.39 4.15
CA TYR A 100 -7.70 -12.16 2.94
C TYR A 100 -8.93 -11.66 2.14
N GLY A 101 -8.76 -11.51 0.83
CA GLY A 101 -9.78 -10.94 -0.06
C GLY A 101 -9.83 -9.40 -0.09
N GLN A 102 -8.97 -8.71 0.67
CA GLN A 102 -8.77 -7.28 0.58
C GLN A 102 -7.43 -6.94 -0.11
N GLN A 103 -7.32 -5.69 -0.56
CA GLN A 103 -6.08 -5.09 -1.05
C GLN A 103 -5.94 -3.68 -0.46
N ALA A 104 -4.70 -3.24 -0.28
CA ALA A 104 -4.41 -1.89 0.13
C ALA A 104 -4.71 -0.91 -1.02
N LYS A 105 -5.40 0.18 -0.72
CA LYS A 105 -5.67 1.27 -1.63
C LYS A 105 -5.81 2.57 -0.83
N ASP A 106 -4.98 3.56 -1.17
CA ASP A 106 -5.00 4.89 -0.56
C ASP A 106 -4.86 4.85 0.98
N GLY A 107 -4.04 3.92 1.49
CA GLY A 107 -3.82 3.71 2.93
C GLY A 107 -4.94 2.96 3.65
N GLU A 108 -5.93 2.42 2.93
CA GLU A 108 -7.05 1.65 3.49
C GLU A 108 -7.14 0.25 2.87
N CYS A 109 -7.78 -0.67 3.59
CA CYS A 109 -8.11 -1.99 3.05
C CYS A 109 -9.48 -1.96 2.37
N VAL A 110 -9.48 -2.19 1.07
CA VAL A 110 -10.71 -2.33 0.25
C VAL A 110 -10.80 -3.75 -0.28
N CYS A 111 -12.00 -4.22 -0.66
CA CYS A 111 -12.10 -5.53 -1.29
C CYS A 111 -11.29 -5.56 -2.60
N ALA A 112 -10.55 -6.66 -2.80
CA ALA A 112 -9.71 -6.84 -3.98
C ALA A 112 -10.52 -6.92 -5.27
N GLU A 113 -9.84 -6.89 -6.41
CA GLU A 113 -10.49 -7.11 -7.70
C GLU A 113 -11.29 -8.43 -7.69
N ASN A 114 -12.49 -8.40 -8.27
CA ASN A 114 -13.45 -9.52 -8.29
C ASN A 114 -14.01 -9.99 -6.93
N MET A 115 -13.64 -9.31 -5.84
CA MET A 115 -14.25 -9.49 -4.53
C MET A 115 -15.36 -8.44 -4.30
N LYS A 116 -16.26 -8.71 -3.36
CA LYS A 116 -17.23 -7.75 -2.80
C LYS A 116 -17.36 -7.97 -1.30
N TYR A 117 -17.69 -6.91 -0.58
CA TYR A 117 -17.97 -7.01 0.85
C TYR A 117 -19.32 -7.69 1.05
N CYS A 118 -19.34 -8.83 1.74
CA CYS A 118 -20.56 -9.54 2.09
C CYS A 118 -20.98 -9.13 3.49
N SER A 119 -22.02 -8.30 3.63
CA SER A 119 -22.44 -7.72 4.91
C SER A 119 -22.83 -8.77 5.95
N GLU A 120 -23.52 -9.83 5.52
CA GLU A 120 -23.96 -10.92 6.42
C GLU A 120 -22.77 -11.68 7.00
N GLN A 121 -21.74 -11.91 6.20
CA GLN A 121 -20.55 -12.67 6.59
C GLN A 121 -19.40 -11.77 7.07
N ARG A 122 -19.55 -10.45 6.96
CA ARG A 122 -18.63 -9.38 7.37
C ARG A 122 -17.21 -9.46 6.80
N LYS A 123 -17.05 -10.00 5.58
CA LYS A 123 -15.74 -10.15 4.91
C LYS A 123 -15.82 -9.92 3.41
N CYS A 124 -14.67 -9.65 2.79
CA CYS A 124 -14.52 -9.59 1.34
C CYS A 124 -14.40 -11.00 0.77
N ILE A 125 -15.34 -11.37 -0.11
CA ILE A 125 -15.40 -12.68 -0.76
C ILE A 125 -15.70 -12.50 -2.24
N SER A 126 -15.54 -13.57 -3.03
CA SER A 126 -15.83 -13.53 -4.46
C SER A 126 -17.25 -13.00 -4.70
N LYS A 127 -17.42 -12.19 -5.76
CA LYS A 127 -18.72 -11.60 -6.13
C LYS A 127 -19.84 -12.62 -6.27
N GLU A 128 -19.51 -13.84 -6.64
CA GLU A 128 -20.43 -14.97 -6.83
C GLU A 128 -20.68 -15.77 -5.54
N SER A 129 -19.84 -15.60 -4.52
CA SER A 129 -19.85 -16.40 -3.29
C SER A 129 -20.56 -15.75 -2.11
N CYS A 130 -21.01 -14.50 -2.21
CA CYS A 130 -21.88 -13.95 -1.15
C CYS A 130 -23.30 -14.43 -1.36
N CYS A 131 -23.65 -15.54 -0.71
CA CYS A 131 -25.03 -15.92 -0.51
C CYS A 131 -25.61 -15.21 0.72
N VAL A 132 -26.88 -14.87 0.62
CA VAL A 132 -27.73 -14.45 1.74
C VAL A 132 -28.97 -15.33 1.71
N PHE A 133 -29.58 -15.58 2.87
CA PHE A 133 -30.73 -16.50 2.98
C PHE A 133 -31.85 -16.16 1.96
N SER A 134 -32.13 -14.88 1.74
CA SER A 134 -33.17 -14.43 0.80
C SER A 134 -32.85 -14.66 -0.68
N MET A 135 -31.62 -15.05 -1.03
CA MET A 135 -31.23 -15.41 -2.40
C MET A 135 -31.36 -16.91 -2.67
N CYS A 136 -31.60 -17.71 -1.63
CA CYS A 136 -31.78 -19.15 -1.76
C CYS A 136 -33.26 -19.49 -1.95
N SER A 137 -33.54 -20.61 -2.62
CA SER A 137 -34.89 -21.14 -2.78
C SER A 137 -35.51 -21.48 -1.41
N GLU A 138 -36.84 -21.64 -1.33
CA GLU A 138 -37.58 -21.89 -0.08
C GLU A 138 -37.09 -23.09 0.76
N TYR A 139 -36.39 -24.05 0.13
CA TYR A 139 -35.82 -25.24 0.78
C TYR A 139 -34.29 -25.32 0.68
N ASP A 140 -33.65 -24.22 0.28
CA ASP A 140 -32.21 -24.11 0.23
C ASP A 140 -31.72 -23.21 1.36
N ARG A 141 -30.63 -23.60 2.00
CA ARG A 141 -29.89 -22.75 2.93
C ARG A 141 -28.64 -22.17 2.28
N CYS A 142 -28.29 -20.97 2.67
CA CYS A 142 -26.99 -20.39 2.34
C CYS A 142 -25.90 -21.09 3.15
N VAL A 143 -24.91 -21.65 2.46
CA VAL A 143 -23.67 -22.14 3.07
C VAL A 143 -22.70 -20.96 3.10
N GLU A 144 -22.37 -20.46 4.29
CA GLU A 144 -21.45 -19.34 4.44
C GLU A 144 -20.07 -19.62 3.85
N THR A 145 -19.38 -18.57 3.39
CA THR A 145 -18.02 -18.70 2.91
C THR A 145 -17.07 -18.90 4.09
N LEU A 146 -16.30 -19.98 4.07
CA LEU A 146 -15.31 -20.32 5.09
C LEU A 146 -13.92 -20.33 4.49
N TRP A 147 -12.94 -19.82 5.24
CA TRP A 147 -11.53 -19.96 4.92
C TRP A 147 -10.95 -21.11 5.73
N ARG A 148 -10.23 -22.01 5.05
CA ARG A 148 -9.57 -23.17 5.66
C ARG A 148 -8.15 -23.30 5.17
N THR A 149 -7.34 -24.01 5.93
CA THR A 149 -6.01 -24.45 5.53
C THR A 149 -5.73 -25.78 6.21
N HIS A 150 -4.81 -26.57 5.66
CA HIS A 150 -4.16 -27.61 6.45
C HIS A 150 -2.96 -27.00 7.16
N LEU A 151 -2.98 -27.03 8.49
CA LEU A 151 -1.80 -26.74 9.29
C LEU A 151 -1.08 -28.06 9.57
N CYS A 152 0.22 -28.10 9.29
CA CYS A 152 1.05 -29.28 9.42
C CYS A 152 2.13 -29.04 10.46
N PHE A 153 2.26 -29.99 11.39
CA PHE A 153 3.37 -30.13 12.31
C PHE A 153 4.30 -31.20 11.77
N GLU A 154 5.56 -30.86 11.50
CA GLU A 154 6.56 -31.73 10.91
C GLU A 154 7.74 -31.93 11.86
N LEU A 155 7.91 -33.17 12.29
CA LEU A 155 9.09 -33.71 12.97
C LEU A 155 9.94 -34.47 11.94
N PRO A 156 11.24 -34.74 12.21
CA PRO A 156 12.13 -35.43 11.28
C PRO A 156 11.58 -36.75 10.71
N ASN A 157 10.77 -37.48 11.49
CA ASN A 157 10.25 -38.79 11.13
C ASN A 157 8.73 -38.81 10.90
N LYS A 158 8.03 -37.69 11.09
CA LYS A 158 6.57 -37.68 11.09
C LYS A 158 6.00 -36.31 10.80
N THR A 159 5.05 -36.26 9.87
CA THR A 159 4.22 -35.09 9.61
C THR A 159 2.78 -35.37 10.02
N THR A 160 2.14 -34.44 10.73
CA THR A 160 0.72 -34.50 11.08
C THR A 160 0.04 -33.22 10.64
N CYS A 161 -0.94 -33.34 9.74
CA CYS A 161 -1.71 -32.22 9.22
C CYS A 161 -3.17 -32.32 9.67
N LYS A 162 -3.78 -31.17 10.01
CA LYS A 162 -5.23 -31.08 10.24
C LYS A 162 -5.80 -29.82 9.60
N ALA A 163 -7.04 -29.93 9.14
CA ALA A 163 -7.78 -28.79 8.63
C ALA A 163 -8.20 -27.86 9.78
N VAL A 164 -7.82 -26.59 9.68
CA VAL A 164 -8.21 -25.50 10.58
C VAL A 164 -8.92 -24.42 9.74
N GLY A 165 -9.83 -23.65 10.34
CA GLY A 165 -10.64 -22.69 9.61
C GLY A 165 -11.10 -21.51 10.47
N ASP A 166 -11.67 -20.50 9.81
CA ASP A 166 -12.05 -19.19 10.35
C ASP A 166 -13.34 -19.18 11.20
N ASN A 167 -13.76 -20.33 11.72
CA ASN A 167 -15.01 -20.54 12.44
C ASN A 167 -14.83 -20.64 13.96
N ASP A 168 -13.78 -20.01 14.50
CA ASP A 168 -13.40 -20.03 15.92
C ASP A 168 -13.18 -21.44 16.52
N GLN A 169 -13.05 -22.47 15.69
CA GLN A 169 -12.83 -23.82 16.17
C GLN A 169 -11.39 -24.00 16.65
N THR A 170 -11.25 -24.54 17.86
CA THR A 170 -9.97 -25.04 18.35
C THR A 170 -9.77 -26.48 17.91
N VAL A 171 -8.68 -26.73 17.20
CA VAL A 171 -8.25 -28.05 16.77
C VAL A 171 -7.10 -28.51 17.65
N LEU A 172 -7.22 -29.73 18.19
CA LEU A 172 -6.18 -30.36 19.00
C LEU A 172 -5.23 -31.15 18.10
N PHE A 173 -3.93 -30.94 18.21
CA PHE A 173 -2.90 -31.83 17.67
C PHE A 173 -2.24 -32.57 18.83
N SER A 174 -1.99 -33.88 18.67
CA SER A 174 -1.29 -34.69 19.67
C SER A 174 -0.05 -35.30 19.02
N LEU A 175 1.13 -34.91 19.48
CA LEU A 175 2.43 -35.28 18.92
C LEU A 175 3.33 -35.75 20.04
N GLU A 176 3.77 -37.01 19.97
CA GLU A 176 4.72 -37.61 20.92
C GLU A 176 4.39 -37.42 22.41
N GLY A 177 3.10 -37.29 22.74
CA GLY A 177 2.61 -37.10 24.11
C GLY A 177 2.34 -35.64 24.51
N GLU A 178 2.67 -34.68 23.65
CA GLU A 178 2.30 -33.27 23.79
C GLU A 178 1.03 -32.93 23.00
N ASP A 179 0.22 -32.05 23.58
CA ASP A 179 -1.03 -31.57 23.01
C ASP A 179 -0.92 -30.08 22.63
N PHE A 180 -1.25 -29.75 21.39
CA PHE A 180 -1.26 -28.39 20.86
C PHE A 180 -2.69 -27.97 20.54
N ARG A 181 -3.16 -26.92 21.21
CA ARG A 181 -4.46 -26.28 20.94
C ARG A 181 -4.26 -25.19 19.91
N VAL A 182 -4.81 -25.39 18.73
CA VAL A 182 -4.65 -24.49 17.59
C VAL A 182 -5.98 -23.84 17.24
N SER A 183 -5.98 -22.52 17.08
CA SER A 183 -7.08 -21.78 16.45
C SER A 183 -6.53 -20.77 15.46
N THR A 184 -7.32 -20.35 14.46
CA THR A 184 -6.93 -19.28 13.55
C THR A 184 -7.37 -17.94 14.12
N LYS A 185 -6.50 -16.92 14.05
CA LYS A 185 -6.79 -15.56 14.53
C LYS A 185 -7.00 -14.58 13.39
N ARG A 186 -6.16 -14.65 12.35
CA ARG A 186 -6.20 -13.71 11.23
C ARG A 186 -5.70 -14.35 9.95
N TRP A 187 -6.33 -13.97 8.84
CA TRP A 187 -5.99 -14.40 7.49
C TRP A 187 -5.57 -13.16 6.72
N TYR A 188 -4.35 -13.13 6.21
CA TYR A 188 -3.80 -11.94 5.55
C TYR A 188 -3.98 -12.02 4.03
N SER A 189 -4.00 -10.86 3.37
CA SER A 189 -4.09 -10.74 1.91
C SER A 189 -2.90 -11.34 1.17
N ASP A 190 -1.74 -11.42 1.82
CA ASP A 190 -0.51 -12.05 1.30
C ASP A 190 -0.43 -13.55 1.62
N GLU A 191 -1.57 -14.17 1.90
CA GLU A 191 -1.74 -15.59 2.21
C GLU A 191 -1.03 -16.07 3.48
N ARG A 192 -0.48 -15.17 4.30
CA ARG A 192 -0.05 -15.55 5.66
C ARG A 192 -1.28 -15.83 6.53
N ILE A 193 -1.11 -16.68 7.53
CA ILE A 193 -2.16 -16.94 8.53
C ILE A 193 -1.55 -16.81 9.93
N MET A 194 -2.22 -16.06 10.80
CA MET A 194 -1.93 -16.01 12.22
C MET A 194 -2.71 -17.11 12.93
N PHE A 195 -2.00 -18.06 13.53
CA PHE A 195 -2.55 -19.09 14.40
C PHE A 195 -2.27 -18.74 15.85
N SER A 196 -3.16 -19.13 16.75
CA SER A 196 -2.88 -19.19 18.18
C SER A 196 -2.64 -20.65 18.55
N ILE A 197 -1.41 -20.98 18.93
CA ILE A 197 -0.97 -22.31 19.32
C ILE A 197 -0.62 -22.26 20.81
N ASN A 198 -1.37 -22.96 21.65
CA ASN A 198 -1.21 -22.93 23.11
C ASN A 198 -1.22 -21.50 23.72
N ASN A 199 -2.03 -20.61 23.12
CA ASN A 199 -2.16 -19.17 23.45
C ASN A 199 -0.99 -18.29 23.00
N GLU A 200 -0.06 -18.80 22.18
CA GLU A 200 0.95 -17.99 21.50
C GLU A 200 0.55 -17.74 20.05
N ASP A 201 0.61 -16.48 19.64
CA ASP A 201 0.25 -16.10 18.29
C ASP A 201 1.47 -16.18 17.37
N ILE A 202 1.33 -16.96 16.30
CA ILE A 202 2.37 -17.20 15.31
C ILE A 202 1.83 -16.97 13.91
N THR A 203 2.53 -16.15 13.13
CA THR A 203 2.19 -15.90 11.73
C THR A 203 3.04 -16.77 10.83
N ILE A 204 2.39 -17.61 10.02
CA ILE A 204 3.06 -18.54 9.12
C ILE A 204 2.79 -18.10 7.68
N PRO A 205 3.82 -17.94 6.84
CA PRO A 205 3.62 -17.77 5.41
C PRO A 205 3.21 -19.04 4.69
N THR A 206 2.43 -18.89 3.63
CA THR A 206 1.98 -20.02 2.80
C THR A 206 3.17 -20.81 2.27
N HIS A 207 3.13 -22.14 2.48
CA HIS A 207 4.18 -23.10 2.14
C HIS A 207 5.55 -22.89 2.79
N ALA A 208 5.71 -21.90 3.68
CA ALA A 208 6.95 -21.69 4.40
C ALA A 208 7.00 -22.58 5.63
N LYS A 209 8.13 -23.28 5.81
CA LYS A 209 8.44 -24.02 7.02
C LYS A 209 9.11 -23.10 8.02
N ILE A 210 8.55 -23.01 9.21
CA ILE A 210 9.13 -22.24 10.33
C ILE A 210 9.43 -23.17 11.50
N PRO A 211 10.58 -23.01 12.18
CA PRO A 211 10.86 -23.76 13.40
C PRO A 211 9.93 -23.32 14.53
N TYR A 212 9.49 -24.27 15.36
CA TYR A 212 8.66 -24.02 16.53
C TYR A 212 9.37 -24.50 17.79
N ASN A 213 9.99 -23.57 18.50
CA ASN A 213 10.89 -23.85 19.62
C ASN A 213 10.23 -23.76 21.00
N GLN A 214 8.90 -23.77 21.06
CA GLN A 214 8.10 -23.55 22.28
C GLN A 214 7.64 -24.88 22.91
N THR A 215 8.38 -25.95 22.66
CA THR A 215 8.09 -27.34 23.04
C THR A 215 9.39 -28.06 23.36
N GLU A 216 9.31 -29.21 24.04
CA GLU A 216 10.47 -30.08 24.25
C GLU A 216 10.81 -30.91 23.00
N LEU A 217 9.91 -30.93 21.99
CA LEU A 217 10.12 -31.62 20.72
C LEU A 217 11.20 -30.93 19.88
N GLN A 218 12.31 -31.62 19.67
CA GLN A 218 13.41 -31.12 18.83
C GLN A 218 13.03 -31.14 17.35
N ASP A 219 13.52 -30.14 16.61
CA ASP A 219 13.36 -30.00 15.16
C ASP A 219 11.89 -29.97 14.69
N LEU A 220 10.96 -29.56 15.57
CA LEU A 220 9.58 -29.34 15.17
C LEU A 220 9.49 -28.11 14.26
N SER A 221 8.86 -28.28 13.10
CA SER A 221 8.52 -27.20 12.20
C SER A 221 7.03 -27.16 11.89
N LEU A 222 6.55 -25.96 11.56
CA LEU A 222 5.18 -25.69 11.18
C LEU A 222 5.14 -25.17 9.75
N TYR A 223 4.15 -25.59 8.99
CA TYR A 223 3.81 -24.98 7.70
C TYR A 223 2.32 -25.14 7.43
N HIS A 224 1.81 -24.36 6.48
CA HIS A 224 0.43 -24.53 6.00
C HIS A 224 0.38 -24.56 4.48
N GLU A 225 -0.62 -25.27 3.94
CA GLU A 225 -0.75 -25.60 2.51
C GLU A 225 -1.50 -24.54 1.69
N GLY A 226 -1.61 -23.32 2.20
CA GLY A 226 -2.36 -22.23 1.58
C GLY A 226 -3.85 -22.19 1.95
N ILE A 227 -4.52 -21.15 1.48
CA ILE A 227 -5.91 -20.83 1.84
C ILE A 227 -6.87 -21.52 0.87
N ILE A 228 -7.81 -22.27 1.43
CA ILE A 228 -8.91 -22.93 0.75
C ILE A 228 -10.19 -22.18 1.08
N VAL A 229 -10.91 -21.72 0.06
CA VAL A 229 -12.21 -21.06 0.21
C VAL A 229 -13.32 -22.08 -0.05
N LEU A 230 -14.22 -22.24 0.91
CA LEU A 230 -15.39 -23.11 0.84
C LEU A 230 -16.66 -22.31 0.97
N GLY A 231 -17.79 -22.87 0.55
CA GLY A 231 -19.11 -22.27 0.73
C GLY A 231 -19.39 -21.11 -0.23
N GLY A 232 -20.33 -20.26 0.15
CA GLY A 232 -20.83 -19.15 -0.65
C GLY A 232 -21.90 -19.53 -1.68
N PHE A 233 -22.65 -20.60 -1.43
CA PHE A 233 -23.68 -21.10 -2.34
C PHE A 233 -24.91 -21.59 -1.58
N CYS A 234 -26.03 -21.67 -2.27
CA CYS A 234 -27.24 -22.28 -1.75
C CYS A 234 -27.14 -23.81 -1.84
N LYS A 235 -27.45 -24.52 -0.75
CA LYS A 235 -27.50 -25.98 -0.69
C LYS A 235 -28.90 -26.39 -0.21
N PRO A 236 -29.53 -27.42 -0.80
CA PRO A 236 -30.77 -27.98 -0.27
C PRO A 236 -30.62 -28.36 1.19
N ASP A 237 -31.65 -28.10 1.99
CA ASP A 237 -31.70 -28.64 3.34
C ASP A 237 -31.73 -30.17 3.27
N GLU A 238 -30.86 -30.80 4.07
CA GLU A 238 -30.86 -32.25 4.18
C GLU A 238 -32.18 -32.64 4.82
N THR A 239 -33.02 -33.35 4.06
CA THR A 239 -34.24 -33.96 4.60
C THR A 239 -33.80 -35.05 5.57
N ASP A 240 -33.97 -34.79 6.87
CA ASP A 240 -33.79 -35.77 7.95
C ASP A 240 -34.59 -37.07 7.71
#